data_AF-A0A1Z9GRS2-F1
#
_entry.id   AF-A0A1Z9GRS2-F1
#
_cell.length_a   1.000
_cell.length_b   1.000
_cell.length_c   1.000
_cell.angle_alpha   90.00
_cell.angle_beta   90.00
_cell.angle_gamma   90.00
#
_symmetry.space_group_name_H-M   'P 1'
#
loop_
_entity.id
_entity.type
_entity.pdbx_description
1 polymer ?
#
loop_
_entity_poly.entity_id
_entity_poly.type
_entity_poly.pdbx_seq_one_letter_code
_entity_poly.pdbx_strand_id
1 'polypeptide(L)'
;MKYYISQTIVELIDGRLTGREVVLTRADAKVDKDSARLQNVKLFKSKLQALGIENLHVNKYDKKRYNKLVREQNKYRKEVKLTVADIAEMTKQAVESDLLAKDCDD
;
A
#
# COMPACT_ATOMS: atom_id res chain seq x y z
N MET A 1 11.32 -4.57 20.21
CA MET A 1 11.85 -4.65 18.82
C MET A 1 10.65 -4.82 17.88
N LYS A 2 10.57 -4.07 16.78
CA LYS A 2 9.40 -4.05 15.88
C LYS A 2 9.60 -4.98 14.68
N TYR A 3 8.52 -5.58 14.19
CA TYR A 3 8.50 -6.43 13.01
C TYR A 3 7.43 -5.99 12.03
N TYR A 4 7.62 -6.29 10.75
CA TYR A 4 6.65 -6.03 9.69
C TYR A 4 6.59 -7.20 8.71
N ILE A 5 5.52 -7.24 7.92
CA ILE A 5 5.35 -8.18 6.82
C ILE A 5 5.62 -7.45 5.52
N SER A 6 6.45 -8.05 4.68
CA SER A 6 6.54 -7.69 3.27
C SER A 6 6.12 -8.86 2.40
N GLN A 7 5.70 -8.54 1.18
CA GLN A 7 5.36 -9.48 0.13
C GLN A 7 6.25 -9.26 -1.07
N THR A 8 6.78 -10.33 -1.63
CA THR A 8 7.47 -10.28 -2.92
C THR A 8 6.47 -10.58 -4.03
N ILE A 9 6.30 -9.64 -4.95
CA ILE A 9 5.41 -9.77 -6.10
C ILE A 9 6.30 -9.81 -7.34
N VAL A 10 6.10 -10.84 -8.17
CA VAL A 10 6.77 -10.99 -9.46
C VAL A 10 5.68 -11.01 -10.53
N GLU A 11 5.77 -10.08 -11.46
CA GLU A 11 4.83 -9.90 -12.57
C GLU A 11 5.61 -10.06 -13.88
N LEU A 12 4.94 -10.61 -14.90
CA LEU A 12 5.47 -10.63 -16.27
C LEU A 12 4.75 -9.52 -17.04
N ILE A 13 5.46 -8.45 -17.37
CA ILE A 13 4.92 -7.29 -18.10
C ILE A 13 5.73 -7.13 -19.39
N ASP A 14 5.06 -7.11 -20.54
CA ASP A 14 5.67 -6.94 -21.86
C ASP A 14 6.85 -7.92 -22.15
N GLY A 15 6.70 -9.17 -21.71
CA GLY A 15 7.73 -10.21 -21.87
C GLY A 15 8.96 -10.05 -20.96
N ARG A 16 8.93 -9.11 -20.01
CA ARG A 16 9.99 -8.90 -19.00
C ARG A 16 9.47 -9.24 -17.61
N LEU A 17 10.29 -9.95 -16.83
CA LEU A 17 10.01 -10.20 -15.42
C LEU A 17 10.31 -8.94 -14.60
N THR A 18 9.29 -8.40 -13.95
CA THR A 18 9.39 -7.29 -13.02
C THR A 18 9.06 -7.78 -11.61
N GLY A 19 9.99 -7.58 -10.68
CA GLY A 19 9.81 -7.95 -9.27
C GLY A 19 9.76 -6.71 -8.39
N ARG A 20 8.88 -6.71 -7.39
CA ARG A 20 8.84 -5.68 -6.34
C ARG A 20 8.55 -6.27 -4.97
N GLU A 21 9.13 -5.65 -3.94
CA GLU A 21 8.83 -5.95 -2.54
C GLU A 21 7.90 -4.87 -1.98
N VAL A 22 6.76 -5.29 -1.43
CA VAL A 22 5.73 -4.39 -0.90
C VAL A 22 5.56 -4.62 0.59
N VAL A 23 5.54 -3.54 1.37
CA VAL A 23 5.26 -3.60 2.81
C VAL A 23 3.74 -3.70 3.01
N LEU A 24 3.29 -4.76 3.70
CA LEU A 24 1.87 -5.00 3.98
C LEU A 24 1.45 -4.47 5.36
N THR A 25 2.31 -4.61 6.37
CA THR A 25 2.04 -4.10 7.72
C THR A 25 3.01 -3.00 8.08
N ARG A 26 2.49 -1.93 8.70
CA ARG A 26 3.33 -0.83 9.16
C ARG A 26 4.10 -1.26 10.41
N ALA A 27 5.32 -0.77 10.54
CA ALA A 27 6.14 -0.89 11.76
C ALA A 27 6.76 0.45 12.16
N ASP A 28 6.14 1.56 11.74
CA ASP A 28 6.62 2.91 12.02
C ASP A 28 6.33 3.34 13.47
N ALA A 29 6.62 4.61 13.78
CA ALA A 29 6.42 5.18 15.11
C ALA A 29 4.94 5.31 15.52
N LYS A 30 4.00 5.34 14.55
CA LYS A 30 2.57 5.52 14.79
C LYS A 30 1.86 4.19 15.12
N VAL A 31 2.51 3.07 14.85
CA VAL A 31 1.98 1.74 15.16
C VAL A 31 2.14 1.43 16.64
N ASP A 32 1.06 0.93 17.23
CA ASP A 32 1.04 0.44 18.60
C ASP A 32 2.14 -0.62 18.84
N LYS A 33 2.77 -0.55 20.00
CA LYS A 33 3.93 -1.40 20.35
C LYS A 33 3.58 -2.87 20.33
N ASP A 34 2.34 -3.22 20.68
CA ASP A 34 1.89 -4.61 20.75
C ASP A 34 1.58 -5.16 19.37
N SER A 35 1.01 -4.35 18.48
CA SER A 35 0.74 -4.71 17.10
C SER A 35 2.01 -5.09 16.31
N ALA A 36 3.14 -4.44 16.59
CA ALA A 36 4.42 -4.70 15.91
C ALA A 36 5.28 -5.81 16.58
N ARG A 37 4.74 -6.54 17.57
CA ARG A 37 5.44 -7.67 18.20
C ARG A 37 5.50 -8.88 17.26
N LEU A 38 6.56 -9.67 17.41
CA LEU A 38 6.81 -10.85 16.56
C LEU A 38 5.64 -11.84 16.53
N GLN A 39 5.05 -12.13 17.70
CA GLN A 39 3.95 -13.10 17.81
C GLN A 39 2.72 -12.64 17.02
N ASN A 40 2.33 -11.38 17.17
CA ASN A 40 1.18 -10.80 16.47
C ASN A 40 1.41 -10.73 14.97
N VAL A 41 2.63 -10.35 14.55
CA VAL A 41 3.01 -10.30 13.13
C VAL A 41 3.00 -11.71 12.51
N LYS A 42 3.47 -12.74 13.21
CA LYS A 42 3.41 -14.13 12.74
C LYS A 42 1.98 -14.66 12.63
N LEU A 43 1.12 -14.34 13.61
CA LEU A 43 -0.28 -14.71 13.58
C LEU A 43 -1.00 -14.04 12.41
N PHE A 44 -0.73 -12.75 12.18
CA PHE A 44 -1.27 -12.04 11.03
C PHE A 44 -0.75 -12.60 9.70
N LYS A 45 0.54 -12.95 9.61
CA LYS A 45 1.10 -13.65 8.43
C LYS A 45 0.33 -14.93 8.12
N SER A 46 0.04 -15.74 9.15
CA SER A 46 -0.67 -17.01 8.98
C SER A 46 -2.09 -16.79 8.45
N LYS A 47 -2.77 -15.73 8.90
CA LYS A 47 -4.08 -15.33 8.35
C LYS A 47 -3.98 -14.93 6.87
N LEU A 48 -2.98 -14.14 6.50
CA LEU A 48 -2.76 -13.74 5.10
C LEU A 48 -2.44 -14.96 4.20
N GLN A 49 -1.65 -15.92 4.71
CA GLN A 49 -1.40 -17.17 3.99
C GLN A 49 -2.67 -18.00 3.81
N ALA A 50 -3.54 -18.06 4.83
CA ALA A 50 -4.83 -18.73 4.72
C ALA A 50 -5.78 -18.06 3.70
N LEU A 51 -5.61 -16.77 3.42
CA LEU A 51 -6.30 -16.05 2.36
C LEU A 51 -5.70 -16.31 0.95
N GLY A 52 -4.67 -17.15 0.85
CA GLY A 52 -3.99 -17.46 -0.42
C GLY A 52 -2.93 -16.44 -0.82
N ILE A 53 -2.52 -15.54 0.09
CA ILE A 53 -1.45 -14.59 -0.19
C ILE A 53 -0.09 -15.28 -0.01
N GLU A 54 0.59 -15.51 -1.11
CA GLU A 54 1.89 -16.18 -1.16
C GLU A 54 3.07 -15.19 -1.07
N ASN A 55 4.29 -15.72 -0.91
CA ASN A 55 5.55 -14.94 -0.88
C ASN A 55 5.64 -13.89 0.24
N LEU A 56 5.13 -14.24 1.42
CA LEU A 56 5.14 -13.40 2.61
C LEU A 56 6.38 -13.59 3.48
N HIS A 57 7.01 -12.49 3.87
CA HIS A 57 8.21 -12.44 4.69
C HIS A 57 7.99 -11.64 5.97
N VAL A 58 8.44 -12.17 7.10
CA VAL A 58 8.46 -11.44 8.38
C VAL A 58 9.84 -10.84 8.55
N ASN A 59 9.90 -9.51 8.58
CA ASN A 59 11.14 -8.76 8.65
C ASN A 59 11.25 -8.02 9.97
N LYS A 60 12.48 -7.96 10.49
CA LYS A 60 12.83 -7.07 11.59
C LYS A 60 12.87 -5.63 11.08
N TYR A 61 12.32 -4.71 11.86
CA TYR A 61 12.35 -3.28 11.53
C TYR A 61 13.78 -2.74 11.52
N ASP A 62 14.22 -2.35 10.34
CA ASP A 62 15.39 -1.49 10.12
C ASP A 62 14.91 -0.21 9.41
N LYS A 63 15.23 0.95 10.00
CA LYS A 63 14.75 2.26 9.53
C LYS A 63 15.17 2.55 8.09
N LYS A 64 16.40 2.17 7.71
CA LYS A 64 16.92 2.45 6.35
C LYS A 64 16.20 1.59 5.32
N ARG A 65 16.16 0.27 5.51
CA ARG A 65 15.47 -0.65 4.59
C ARG A 65 13.98 -0.37 4.49
N TYR A 66 13.30 -0.21 5.63
CA TYR A 66 11.86 0.02 5.66
C TYR A 66 11.46 1.29 4.91
N ASN A 67 12.15 2.41 5.15
CA ASN A 67 11.85 3.67 4.47
C ASN A 67 12.16 3.60 2.96
N LYS A 68 13.15 2.81 2.54
CA LYS A 68 13.43 2.58 1.12
C LYS A 68 12.24 1.87 0.46
N LEU A 69 11.76 0.76 1.04
CA LEU A 69 10.62 0.00 0.52
C LEU A 69 9.34 0.84 0.45
N VAL A 70 9.03 1.60 1.51
CA VAL A 70 7.86 2.48 1.53
C VAL A 70 7.94 3.56 0.45
N ARG A 71 9.14 4.11 0.18
CA ARG A 71 9.34 5.08 -0.91
C ARG A 71 9.15 4.44 -2.28
N GLU A 72 9.68 3.25 -2.50
CA GLU A 72 9.51 2.49 -3.75
C GLU A 72 8.03 2.16 -4.00
N GLN A 73 7.32 1.69 -2.98
CA GLN A 73 5.87 1.47 -3.02
C GLN A 73 5.10 2.76 -3.36
N ASN A 74 5.46 3.89 -2.76
CA ASN A 74 4.81 5.18 -3.04
C ASN A 74 5.11 5.70 -4.44
N LYS A 75 6.32 5.47 -4.97
CA LYS A 75 6.64 5.80 -6.37
C LYS A 75 5.77 5.00 -7.32
N TYR A 76 5.69 3.69 -7.10
CA TYR A 76 4.85 2.81 -7.90
C TYR A 76 3.38 3.27 -7.90
N ARG A 77 2.81 3.60 -6.74
CA ARG A 77 1.43 4.11 -6.64
C ARG A 77 1.20 5.44 -7.38
N LYS A 78 2.22 6.29 -7.47
CA LYS A 78 2.15 7.54 -8.24
C LYS A 78 2.32 7.31 -9.74
N GLU A 79 3.03 6.27 -10.13
CA GLU A 79 3.25 5.87 -11.53
C GLU A 79 2.04 5.13 -12.12
N VAL A 80 1.15 4.57 -11.28
CA VAL A 80 -0.16 4.10 -11.74
C VAL A 80 -0.90 5.30 -12.34
N LYS A 81 -0.98 5.31 -13.67
CA LYS A 81 -1.68 6.35 -14.43
C LYS A 81 -3.17 6.31 -14.08
N LEU A 82 -3.78 7.49 -13.92
CA LEU A 82 -5.23 7.63 -13.77
C LEU A 82 -5.93 6.82 -14.86
N THR A 83 -6.81 5.93 -14.45
CA THR A 83 -7.65 5.20 -15.37
C THR A 83 -8.76 6.11 -15.89
N VAL A 84 -9.39 5.74 -17.00
CA VAL A 84 -10.55 6.47 -17.54
C VAL A 84 -11.68 6.55 -16.50
N ALA A 85 -11.79 5.53 -15.64
CA ALA A 85 -12.75 5.52 -14.52
C ALA A 85 -12.42 6.60 -13.48
N ASP A 86 -11.15 6.74 -13.11
CA ASP A 86 -10.72 7.78 -12.16
C ASP A 86 -10.97 9.19 -12.74
N ILE A 87 -10.74 9.38 -14.04
CA ILE A 87 -11.02 10.65 -14.73
C ILE A 87 -12.53 10.95 -14.74
N ALA A 88 -13.36 9.94 -14.97
CA ALA A 88 -14.82 10.07 -14.96
C ALA A 88 -15.37 10.40 -13.56
N GLU A 89 -14.76 9.85 -12.51
CA GLU A 89 -15.13 10.17 -11.13
C GLU A 89 -14.72 11.60 -10.75
N MET A 90 -13.51 12.01 -11.12
CA MET A 90 -13.03 13.38 -10.93
C MET A 90 -13.89 14.42 -11.65
N THR A 91 -14.37 14.12 -12.86
CA THR A 91 -15.26 15.03 -13.61
C THR A 91 -16.64 15.12 -12.98
N LYS A 92 -17.20 14.03 -12.45
CA LYS A 92 -18.47 14.07 -11.69
C LYS A 92 -18.34 14.95 -10.44
N GLN A 93 -17.28 14.75 -9.66
CA GLN A 93 -17.01 15.55 -8.45
C GLN A 93 -16.85 17.04 -8.77
N ALA A 94 -16.15 17.37 -9.86
CA ALA A 94 -15.96 18.77 -10.28
C ALA A 94 -17.29 19.44 -10.67
N VAL A 95 -18.16 18.74 -11.42
CA VAL A 95 -19.48 19.26 -11.81
C VAL A 95 -20.38 19.44 -10.58
N GLU A 96 -20.36 18.50 -9.64
CA GLU A 96 -21.13 18.59 -8.40
C GLU A 96 -20.67 19.74 -7.51
N SER A 97 -19.36 19.98 -7.41
CA SER A 97 -18.82 21.15 -6.70
C SER A 97 -19.15 22.48 -7.37
N ASP A 98 -19.13 22.54 -8.71
CA ASP A 98 -19.49 23.75 -9.47
C ASP A 98 -20.99 24.07 -9.37
N LEU A 99 -21.84 23.06 -9.27
CA LEU A 99 -23.28 23.23 -9.02
C LEU A 99 -23.52 23.78 -7.60
N LEU A 100 -22.87 23.19 -6.59
CA LEU A 100 -22.96 23.66 -5.20
C LEU A 100 -22.40 25.07 -5.00
N ALA A 101 -21.40 25.49 -5.78
CA ALA A 101 -20.85 26.84 -5.72
C ALA A 101 -21.83 27.89 -6.27
N LYS A 102 -22.62 27.54 -7.30
CA LYS A 102 -23.63 28.45 -7.88
C LYS A 102 -24.85 28.63 -6.98
N ASP A 103 -25.19 27.62 -6.19
CA ASP A 103 -26.32 27.68 -5.25
C ASP A 103 -25.99 28.48 -3.96
N CYS A 104 -24.75 28.93 -3.77
CA CYS A 104 -24.32 29.72 -2.61
C CYS A 104 -24.23 31.24 -2.87
N ASP A 105 -24.47 31.70 -4.11
CA ASP A 105 -24.34 33.11 -4.53
C ASP A 105 -25.68 33.87 -4.61
N ASP A 106 -26.80 33.31 -4.12
CA ASP A 106 -28.13 33.96 -4.01
C ASP A 106 -28.42 34.56 -2.62
#